data_AF-A0A921EZS5-F1
#
_entry.id   AF-A0A921EZS5-F1
#
_cell.length_a   1.000
_cell.length_b   1.000
_cell.length_c   1.000
_cell.angle_alpha   90.00
_cell.angle_beta   90.00
_cell.angle_gamma   90.00
#
_symmetry.space_group_name_H-M   'P 1'
#
loop_
_entity.id
_entity.type
_entity.pdbx_description
1 polymer ?
#
loop_
_entity_poly.entity_id
_entity_poly.type
_entity_poly.pdbx_seq_one_letter_code
_entity_poly.pdbx_strand_id
1 'polypeptide(L)'
;MEKQGLQVAIDGPASAGKSTVSKIVAQRFHYIYCDTGAMYRAITWKVLQAGVALADEAAVKQLLDQITIRFEPGTPVQKVFVDDTEVTLAIRQPDVTNAVSHISAQSAVRAELTERQRQIAEA
;
A
#
# COMPACT_ATOMS: atom_id res chain seq x y z
N MET A 1 31.90 8.44 -1.68
CA MET A 1 30.82 7.45 -1.57
C MET A 1 29.58 8.19 -1.14
N GLU A 2 28.64 8.40 -2.05
CA GLU A 2 27.28 8.74 -1.65
C GLU A 2 26.80 7.62 -0.72
N LYS A 3 26.38 7.98 0.50
CA LYS A 3 25.75 7.00 1.38
C LYS A 3 24.44 6.59 0.70
N GLN A 4 24.40 5.37 0.16
CA GLN A 4 23.13 4.72 -0.14
C GLN A 4 22.26 4.81 1.13
N GLY A 5 21.05 5.34 1.01
CA GLY A 5 20.12 5.47 2.13
C GLY A 5 19.91 4.11 2.80
N LEU A 6 19.86 4.09 4.14
CA LEU A 6 19.62 2.86 4.89
C LEU A 6 18.15 2.43 4.71
N GLN A 7 17.93 1.26 4.14
CA GLN A 7 16.59 0.67 4.01
C GLN A 7 16.28 -0.19 5.23
N VAL A 8 15.10 -0.01 5.83
CA VAL A 8 14.68 -0.71 7.05
C VAL A 8 13.35 -1.41 6.82
N ALA A 9 13.35 -2.75 6.86
CA ALA A 9 12.15 -3.58 6.86
C ALA A 9 11.70 -3.90 8.30
N ILE A 10 10.39 -3.84 8.58
CA ILE A 10 9.81 -4.12 9.90
C ILE A 10 8.67 -5.14 9.75
N ASP A 11 8.98 -6.40 10.03
CA ASP A 11 8.07 -7.54 9.86
C ASP A 11 7.61 -8.17 11.19
N GLY A 12 6.50 -8.92 11.15
CA GLY A 12 5.88 -9.56 12.30
C GLY A 12 4.36 -9.74 12.15
N PRO A 13 3.68 -10.41 13.09
CA PRO A 13 2.26 -10.76 12.95
C PRO A 13 1.33 -9.54 12.95
N ALA A 14 0.10 -9.72 12.47
CA ALA A 14 -0.92 -8.67 12.53
C ALA A 14 -1.12 -8.17 13.97
N SER A 15 -1.43 -6.88 14.14
CA SER A 15 -1.62 -6.24 15.45
C SER A 15 -0.39 -6.17 16.38
N ALA A 16 0.82 -6.55 15.93
CA ALA A 16 2.05 -6.45 16.73
C ALA A 16 2.61 -5.01 16.90
N GLY A 17 1.87 -3.98 16.49
CA GLY A 17 2.32 -2.58 16.59
C GLY A 17 3.32 -2.11 15.51
N LYS A 18 3.60 -2.92 14.49
CA LYS A 18 4.57 -2.62 13.42
C LYS A 18 4.37 -1.27 12.75
N SER A 19 3.13 -0.97 12.33
CA SER A 19 2.82 0.30 11.66
C SER A 19 3.06 1.50 12.59
N THR A 20 2.78 1.35 13.89
CA THR A 20 3.04 2.40 14.88
C THR A 20 4.54 2.64 15.03
N VAL A 21 5.34 1.58 15.22
CA VAL A 21 6.80 1.69 15.36
C VAL A 21 7.43 2.24 14.07
N SER A 22 7.00 1.75 12.91
CA SER A 22 7.52 2.19 11.61
C SER A 22 7.30 3.68 11.38
N LYS A 23 6.11 4.19 11.72
CA LYS A 23 5.79 5.62 11.62
C LYS A 23 6.66 6.47 12.55
N ILE A 24 6.83 6.04 13.81
CA ILE A 24 7.65 6.75 14.80
C ILE A 24 9.12 6.79 14.34
N VAL A 25 9.66 5.66 13.88
CA VAL A 25 11.04 5.58 13.35
C VAL A 25 11.20 6.47 12.13
N ALA A 26 10.28 6.38 11.16
CA ALA A 26 10.32 7.18 9.95
C ALA A 26 10.25 8.68 10.25
N GLN A 27 9.35 9.11 11.13
CA GLN A 27 9.23 10.50 11.55
C GLN A 27 10.49 10.99 12.28
N ARG A 28 11.02 10.19 13.21
CA ARG A 28 12.17 10.56 14.05
C ARG A 28 13.47 10.70 13.25
N PHE A 29 13.63 9.90 12.20
CA PHE A 29 14.86 9.87 11.40
C PHE A 29 14.67 10.38 9.96
N HIS A 30 13.52 10.98 9.67
CA HIS A 30 13.19 11.54 8.36
C HIS A 30 13.26 10.52 7.20
N TYR A 31 12.86 9.27 7.44
CA TYR A 31 12.72 8.27 6.39
C TYR A 31 11.35 8.36 5.70
N ILE A 32 11.32 7.93 4.44
CA ILE A 32 10.09 7.61 3.74
C ILE A 32 9.45 6.38 4.42
N TYR A 33 8.18 6.51 4.81
CA TYR A 33 7.38 5.41 5.34
C TYR A 33 6.52 4.80 4.23
N CYS A 34 6.77 3.53 3.90
CA CYS A 34 5.98 2.75 2.95
C CYS A 34 5.01 1.81 3.70
N ASP A 35 3.72 2.15 3.73
CA ASP A 35 2.67 1.29 4.29
C ASP A 35 2.21 0.25 3.25
N THR A 36 2.91 -0.89 3.19
CA THR A 36 2.60 -1.96 2.22
C THR A 36 1.17 -2.49 2.38
N GLY A 37 0.66 -2.53 3.61
CA GLY A 37 -0.73 -2.91 3.89
C GLY A 37 -1.73 -1.94 3.29
N ALA A 38 -1.46 -0.63 3.34
CA ALA A 38 -2.27 0.37 2.67
C ALA A 38 -2.23 0.24 1.14
N MET A 39 -1.11 -0.17 0.53
CA MET A 39 -1.02 -0.39 -0.91
C MET A 39 -1.96 -1.50 -1.39
N TYR A 40 -1.96 -2.66 -0.73
CA TYR A 40 -2.89 -3.76 -1.06
C TYR A 40 -4.35 -3.33 -0.89
N ARG A 41 -4.66 -2.59 0.17
CA ARG A 41 -6.02 -2.10 0.43
C ARG A 41 -6.44 -1.02 -0.57
N ALA A 42 -5.52 -0.19 -1.04
CA ALA A 42 -5.76 0.81 -2.09
C ALA A 42 -6.15 0.15 -3.43
N ILE A 43 -5.42 -0.89 -3.84
CA ILE A 43 -5.79 -1.70 -5.02
C ILE A 43 -7.14 -2.35 -4.81
N THR A 44 -7.35 -2.98 -3.66
CA THR A 44 -8.62 -3.64 -3.33
C THR A 44 -9.78 -2.67 -3.41
N TRP A 45 -9.62 -1.47 -2.86
CA TRP A 45 -10.61 -0.40 -2.95
C TRP A 45 -10.91 -0.04 -4.41
N LYS A 46 -9.89 0.15 -5.26
CA LYS A 46 -10.11 0.46 -6.68
C LYS A 46 -10.85 -0.67 -7.41
N VAL A 47 -10.49 -1.93 -7.16
CA VAL A 47 -11.16 -3.11 -7.74
C VAL A 47 -12.65 -3.10 -7.38
N LEU A 48 -12.98 -2.84 -6.11
CA LEU A 48 -14.37 -2.73 -5.64
C LEU A 48 -15.11 -1.55 -6.31
N GLN A 49 -14.47 -0.38 -6.40
CA GLN A 49 -15.07 0.80 -7.05
C GLN A 49 -15.29 0.59 -8.55
N ALA A 50 -14.41 -0.17 -9.21
CA ALA A 50 -14.54 -0.50 -10.63
C ALA A 50 -15.57 -1.60 -10.91
N GLY A 51 -16.16 -2.21 -9.87
CA GLY A 51 -17.09 -3.33 -10.01
C GLY A 51 -16.45 -4.60 -10.60
N VAL A 52 -15.12 -4.70 -10.53
CA VAL A 52 -14.37 -5.85 -11.04
C VAL A 52 -14.53 -7.01 -10.08
N ALA A 53 -14.85 -8.20 -10.60
CA ALA A 53 -14.96 -9.40 -9.79
C ALA A 53 -13.59 -9.74 -9.16
N LEU A 54 -13.57 -9.99 -7.85
CA LEU A 54 -12.32 -10.28 -7.11
C LEU A 54 -11.58 -11.53 -7.63
N ALA A 55 -12.30 -12.44 -8.29
CA ALA A 55 -11.73 -13.66 -8.87
C ALA A 55 -11.25 -13.50 -10.32
N ASP A 56 -11.54 -12.36 -10.97
CA ASP A 56 -11.08 -12.08 -12.33
C ASP A 56 -9.67 -11.48 -12.28
N GLU A 57 -8.67 -12.35 -12.13
CA GLU A 57 -7.26 -11.94 -12.02
C GLU A 57 -6.79 -11.16 -13.26
N ALA A 58 -7.34 -11.46 -14.44
CA ALA A 58 -7.00 -10.76 -15.67
C ALA A 58 -7.51 -9.32 -15.65
N ALA A 59 -8.77 -9.10 -15.27
CA ALA A 59 -9.33 -7.77 -15.13
C ALA A 59 -8.66 -6.99 -13.99
N VAL A 60 -8.38 -7.63 -12.85
CA VAL A 60 -7.62 -7.01 -11.75
C VAL A 60 -6.25 -6.56 -12.25
N LYS A 61 -5.53 -7.41 -12.98
CA LYS A 61 -4.22 -7.06 -13.54
C LYS A 61 -4.31 -5.86 -14.50
N GLN A 62 -5.28 -5.83 -15.40
CA GLN A 62 -5.46 -4.70 -16.32
C GLN A 62 -5.73 -3.39 -15.59
N LEU A 63 -6.40 -3.45 -14.44
CA LEU A 63 -6.68 -2.30 -13.60
C LEU A 63 -5.41 -1.82 -12.88
N LEU A 64 -4.51 -2.71 -12.45
CA LEU A 64 -3.24 -2.35 -11.79
C LEU A 64 -2.40 -1.40 -12.63
N ASP A 65 -2.32 -1.67 -13.93
CA ASP A 65 -1.52 -0.90 -14.90
C ASP A 65 -2.01 0.56 -15.01
N GLN A 66 -3.22 0.86 -14.54
CA GLN A 66 -3.87 2.18 -14.62
C GLN A 66 -3.96 2.90 -13.27
N ILE A 67 -3.62 2.22 -12.17
CA ILE A 67 -3.73 2.78 -10.82
C ILE A 67 -2.45 3.53 -10.45
N THR A 68 -2.60 4.76 -9.98
CA THR A 68 -1.52 5.44 -9.25
C THR A 68 -1.81 5.42 -7.76
N ILE A 69 -0.84 5.01 -6.94
CA ILE A 69 -0.94 5.09 -5.48
C ILE A 69 0.08 6.12 -5.02
N ARG A 70 -0.38 7.15 -4.29
CA ARG A 70 0.50 8.16 -3.71
C ARG A 70 0.31 8.23 -2.21
N PHE A 71 1.42 8.42 -1.52
CA PHE A 71 1.43 8.67 -0.09
C PHE A 71 1.85 10.11 0.16
N GLU A 72 1.09 10.80 0.99
CA GLU A 72 1.43 12.17 1.39
C GLU A 72 1.56 12.25 2.92
N PRO A 73 2.49 13.05 3.45
CA PRO A 73 2.57 13.31 4.89
C PRO A 73 1.23 13.80 5.43
N GLY A 74 0.85 13.33 6.61
CA GLY A 74 -0.39 13.72 7.27
C GLY A 74 -0.32 13.50 8.78
N THR A 75 -1.09 14.31 9.50
CA THR A 75 -1.19 14.26 10.97
C THR A 75 -2.66 13.96 11.32
N PRO A 76 -2.98 12.93 12.12
CA PRO A 76 -2.06 12.02 12.84
C PRO A 76 -1.53 10.85 12.00
N VAL A 77 -2.03 10.65 10.78
CA VAL A 77 -1.63 9.55 9.90
C VAL A 77 -1.33 10.04 8.49
N GLN A 78 -0.39 9.36 7.83
CA GLN A 78 -0.11 9.51 6.40
C GLN A 78 -1.39 9.38 5.58
N LYS A 79 -1.56 10.26 4.59
CA LYS A 79 -2.66 10.21 3.64
C LYS A 79 -2.33 9.27 2.48
N VAL A 80 -3.34 8.54 2.02
CA VAL A 80 -3.24 7.61 0.90
C VAL A 80 -4.18 8.07 -0.19
N PHE A 81 -3.64 8.21 -1.40
CA PHE A 81 -4.40 8.58 -2.58
C PHE A 81 -4.37 7.43 -3.58
N VAL A 82 -5.52 7.18 -4.20
CA VAL A 82 -5.65 6.35 -5.40
C VAL A 82 -6.07 7.29 -6.52
N ASP A 83 -5.20 7.42 -7.51
CA ASP A 83 -5.27 8.46 -8.53
C ASP A 83 -5.35 9.84 -7.85
N ASP A 84 -6.42 10.59 -8.09
CA ASP A 84 -6.68 11.90 -7.47
C ASP A 84 -7.60 11.83 -6.25
N THR A 85 -8.01 10.63 -5.82
CA THR A 85 -8.95 10.45 -4.71
C THR A 85 -8.21 10.12 -3.42
N GLU A 86 -8.46 10.91 -2.38
CA GLU A 86 -8.01 10.62 -1.00
C GLU A 86 -8.83 9.45 -0.44
N VAL A 87 -8.17 8.35 -0.06
CA VAL A 87 -8.82 7.09 0.33
C VAL A 87 -8.38 6.56 1.70
N THR A 88 -7.69 7.35 2.52
CA THR A 88 -7.12 6.94 3.82
C THR A 88 -8.13 6.23 4.71
N LEU A 89 -9.34 6.76 4.85
CA LEU A 89 -10.38 6.11 5.65
C LEU A 89 -11.10 4.99 4.89
N ALA A 90 -11.27 5.15 3.57
CA ALA A 90 -11.99 4.22 2.72
C ALA A 90 -11.28 2.85 2.64
N ILE A 91 -9.95 2.82 2.52
CA ILE A 91 -9.17 1.57 2.47
C ILE A 91 -9.20 0.75 3.78
N ARG A 92 -9.73 1.33 4.86
CA ARG A 92 -9.86 0.71 6.18
C ARG A 92 -11.29 0.25 6.49
N GLN A 93 -12.22 0.47 5.58
CA GLN A 93 -13.61 0.03 5.75
C GLN A 93 -13.76 -1.49 5.71
N PRO A 94 -14.86 -2.05 6.26
CA PRO A 94 -15.06 -3.49 6.36
C PRO A 94 -15.09 -4.22 5.01
N ASP A 95 -15.69 -3.62 3.99
CA ASP A 95 -15.72 -4.16 2.62
C ASP A 95 -14.31 -4.38 2.05
N VAL A 96 -13.43 -3.39 2.15
CA VAL A 96 -12.04 -3.49 1.74
C VAL A 96 -11.28 -4.51 2.60
N THR A 97 -11.51 -4.47 3.92
CA THR A 97 -10.86 -5.39 4.86
C THR A 97 -11.21 -6.85 4.59
N ASN A 98 -12.46 -7.11 4.19
CA ASN A 98 -12.92 -8.46 3.89
C ASN A 98 -12.43 -8.94 2.51
N ALA A 99 -12.22 -8.03 1.56
CA ALA A 99 -11.77 -8.36 0.21
C ALA A 99 -10.24 -8.42 0.03
N VAL A 100 -9.46 -7.74 0.89
CA VAL A 100 -8.01 -7.56 0.67
C VAL A 100 -7.24 -8.88 0.63
N SER A 101 -7.68 -9.90 1.36
CA SER A 101 -7.05 -11.23 1.35
C SER A 101 -7.10 -11.85 -0.05
N HIS A 102 -8.24 -11.76 -0.75
CA HIS A 102 -8.40 -12.26 -2.12
C HIS A 102 -7.44 -11.57 -3.09
N ILE A 103 -7.37 -10.24 -3.02
CA ILE A 103 -6.50 -9.45 -3.90
C ILE A 103 -5.02 -9.70 -3.59
N SER A 104 -4.64 -9.75 -2.32
CA SER A 104 -3.25 -10.01 -1.91
C SER A 104 -2.76 -11.44 -2.21
N ALA A 105 -3.69 -12.39 -2.40
CA ALA A 105 -3.36 -13.76 -2.76
C ALA A 105 -2.94 -13.90 -4.24
N GLN A 106 -3.33 -12.96 -5.10
CA GLN A 106 -3.02 -12.99 -6.53
C GLN A 106 -1.54 -12.68 -6.80
N SER A 107 -0.88 -13.53 -7.59
CA SER A 107 0.55 -13.41 -7.88
C SER A 107 0.90 -12.13 -8.64
N ALA A 108 0.07 -11.72 -9.60
CA ALA A 108 0.25 -10.51 -10.38
C ALA A 108 0.24 -9.25 -9.51
N VAL A 109 -0.69 -9.17 -8.55
CA VAL A 109 -0.78 -8.07 -7.58
C VAL A 109 0.48 -8.00 -6.72
N ARG A 110 0.94 -9.14 -6.19
CA ARG A 110 2.15 -9.20 -5.36
C ARG A 110 3.40 -8.76 -6.12
N ALA A 111 3.54 -9.21 -7.38
CA ALA A 111 4.68 -8.87 -8.21
C ALA A 111 4.74 -7.36 -8.49
N GLU A 112 3.61 -6.78 -8.90
CA GLU A 112 3.49 -5.34 -9.18
C GLU A 112 3.78 -4.48 -7.94
N LEU A 113 3.18 -4.84 -6.79
CA LEU A 113 3.40 -4.07 -5.57
C LEU A 113 4.83 -4.17 -5.06
N THR A 114 5.48 -5.32 -5.25
CA THR A 114 6.91 -5.49 -4.91
C THR A 114 7.78 -4.55 -5.72
N GLU A 115 7.49 -4.42 -7.01
CA GLU A 115 8.22 -3.51 -7.90
C GLU A 115 8.03 -2.05 -7.49
N ARG A 116 6.79 -1.63 -7.22
CA ARG A 116 6.51 -0.26 -6.72
C ARG A 116 7.19 0.03 -5.38
N GLN A 117 7.25 -0.96 -4.49
CA GLN A 117 7.95 -0.81 -3.21
C GLN A 117 9.45 -0.60 -3.38
N ARG A 118 10.08 -1.30 -4.33
CA ARG A 118 11.50 -1.09 -4.68
C ARG A 118 11.74 0.31 -5.21
N GLN A 119 10.89 0.79 -6.11
CA GLN A 119 10.98 2.15 -6.65
C GLN A 119 10.86 3.22 -5.56
N ILE A 120 9.95 3.04 -4.59
CA ILE A 120 9.82 3.94 -3.43
C ILE A 120 11.10 3.91 -2.56
N ALA A 121 11.76 2.76 -2.45
CA ALA A 121 12.98 2.61 -1.65
C ALA A 121 14.25 3.12 -2.34
N GLU A 122 14.20 3.35 -3.65
CA GLU A 122 15.29 3.91 -4.47
C GLU A 122 15.20 5.45 -4.64
N ALA A 123 14.04 6.04 -4.31
CA ALA A 123 13.79 7.48 -4.37
C ALA A 123 14.36 8.24 -3.15
#